data_AF-A0A1A0N4C5-F1
#
_entry.id   AF-A0A1A0N4C5-F1
#
_cell.length_a   1.000
_cell.length_b   1.000
_cell.length_c   1.000
_cell.angle_alpha   90.00
_cell.angle_beta   90.00
_cell.angle_gamma   90.00
#
_symmetry.space_group_name_H-M   'P 1'
#
loop_
_entity.id
_entity.type
_entity.pdbx_description
1 polymer ?
#
loop_
_entity_poly.entity_id
_entity_poly.type
_entity_poly.pdbx_seq_one_letter_code
_entity_poly.pdbx_strand_id
1 'polypeptide(L)'
;MTKLLYLQASPRKSDSKSSQIATAYLNALTAANPDLEIDILDLWDTELPAFDGDKAAAKMNVIKGAEQDGAGQTAWDEIVATHGYL
;
A
#
# COMPACT_ATOMS: atom_id res chain seq x y z
N MET A 1 1.30 7.04 -19.46
CA MET A 1 2.34 6.66 -18.49
C MET A 1 1.79 5.50 -17.68
N THR A 2 2.51 4.40 -17.62
CA THR A 2 2.09 3.20 -16.87
C THR A 2 2.84 3.21 -15.55
N LYS A 3 2.13 3.02 -14.44
CA LYS A 3 2.74 2.82 -13.12
C LYS A 3 2.56 1.36 -12.68
N LEU A 4 3.58 0.81 -12.02
CA LEU A 4 3.54 -0.49 -11.38
C LEU A 4 3.84 -0.33 -9.89
N LEU A 5 2.96 -0.84 -9.04
CA LEU A 5 3.20 -0.93 -7.60
C LEU A 5 3.63 -2.35 -7.24
N TYR A 6 4.84 -2.50 -6.71
CA TYR A 6 5.31 -3.75 -6.14
C TYR A 6 5.10 -3.78 -4.62
N LEU A 7 4.18 -4.64 -4.17
CA LEU A 7 3.96 -4.91 -2.74
C LEU A 7 4.96 -5.97 -2.25
N GLN A 8 6.00 -5.55 -1.55
CA GLN A 8 6.96 -6.46 -0.94
C GLN A 8 6.41 -7.01 0.38
N ALA A 9 5.82 -8.21 0.33
CA ALA A 9 5.14 -8.84 1.46
C ALA A 9 6.00 -9.81 2.29
N SER A 10 7.24 -10.09 1.90
CA SER A 10 8.11 -11.03 2.61
C SER A 10 8.92 -10.34 3.70
N PRO A 11 8.86 -10.79 4.98
CA PRO A 11 9.67 -10.22 6.06
C PRO A 11 11.15 -10.54 5.92
N ARG A 12 11.49 -11.49 5.04
CA ARG A 12 12.82 -12.09 4.95
C ARG A 12 13.81 -11.23 4.16
N LYS A 13 13.40 -10.08 3.63
CA LYS A 13 14.24 -9.13 2.89
C LYS A 13 15.12 -9.85 1.85
N SER A 14 16.45 -9.71 1.92
CA SER A 14 17.41 -10.33 1.00
C SER A 14 17.38 -11.86 0.98
N ASP A 15 16.96 -12.50 2.06
CA ASP A 15 16.88 -13.96 2.17
C ASP A 15 15.60 -14.55 1.54
N SER A 16 14.73 -13.68 1.03
CA SER A 16 13.48 -14.03 0.36
C SER A 16 13.71 -14.39 -1.10
N LYS A 17 13.60 -15.68 -1.45
CA LYS A 17 13.66 -16.12 -2.87
C LYS A 17 12.55 -15.49 -3.73
N SER A 18 11.36 -15.28 -3.18
CA SER A 18 10.27 -14.62 -3.92
C SER A 18 10.58 -13.15 -4.19
N SER A 19 11.21 -12.44 -3.24
CA SER A 19 11.64 -11.05 -3.46
C SER A 19 12.75 -10.96 -4.50
N GLN A 20 13.71 -11.90 -4.49
CA GLN A 20 14.76 -11.98 -5.52
C GLN A 20 14.17 -12.18 -6.93
N ILE A 21 13.18 -13.06 -7.08
CA ILE A 21 12.48 -13.28 -8.36
C ILE A 21 11.74 -12.00 -8.79
N ALA A 22 11.03 -11.35 -7.87
CA ALA A 22 10.32 -10.10 -8.16
C ALA A 22 11.29 -9.00 -8.63
N THR A 23 12.42 -8.81 -7.95
CA THR A 23 13.46 -7.85 -8.37
C THR A 23 13.98 -8.15 -9.77
N ALA A 24 14.26 -9.42 -10.09
CA ALA A 24 14.69 -9.81 -11.43
C ALA A 24 13.64 -9.47 -12.50
N TYR A 25 12.36 -9.69 -12.20
CA TYR A 25 11.25 -9.35 -13.08
C TYR A 25 11.10 -7.83 -13.29
N LEU A 26 11.16 -7.04 -12.22
CA LEU A 26 11.08 -5.57 -12.29
C LEU A 26 12.23 -4.99 -13.11
N ASN A 27 13.46 -5.49 -12.91
CA ASN A 27 14.61 -5.08 -13.70
C ASN A 27 14.43 -5.36 -15.20
N ALA A 28 13.87 -6.53 -15.55
CA ALA A 28 13.58 -6.87 -16.95
C ALA A 28 12.49 -5.98 -17.55
N LEU A 29 11.45 -5.65 -16.77
CA LEU A 29 10.39 -4.73 -17.19
C LEU A 29 10.91 -3.32 -17.44
N THR A 30 11.70 -2.74 -16.53
CA THR A 30 12.28 -1.41 -16.71
C THR A 30 13.23 -1.36 -17.90
N ALA A 31 14.00 -2.44 -18.14
CA ALA A 31 14.86 -2.52 -19.33
C ALA A 31 14.05 -2.54 -20.64
N ALA A 32 12.88 -3.20 -20.66
CA ALA A 32 12.00 -3.27 -21.82
C ALA A 32 11.12 -2.01 -21.99
N ASN A 33 10.83 -1.29 -20.91
CA ASN A 33 10.03 -0.08 -20.90
C ASN A 33 10.68 0.96 -19.96
N PRO A 34 11.60 1.80 -20.47
CA PRO A 34 12.29 2.83 -19.66
C PRO A 34 11.35 3.89 -19.07
N ASP A 35 10.17 4.09 -19.64
CA ASP A 35 9.15 5.04 -19.15
C ASP A 35 8.22 4.41 -18.09
N LEU A 36 8.46 3.15 -17.69
CA LEU A 36 7.72 2.50 -16.62
C LEU A 36 8.13 3.09 -15.27
N GLU A 37 7.17 3.69 -14.58
CA GLU A 37 7.36 4.10 -13.19
C GLU A 37 7.04 2.93 -12.26
N ILE A 38 7.97 2.62 -11.36
CA ILE A 38 7.83 1.54 -10.38
C ILE A 38 7.90 2.13 -8.98
N ASP A 39 6.82 1.94 -8.23
CA ASP A 39 6.76 2.23 -6.81
C ASP A 39 6.89 0.91 -6.02
N ILE A 40 7.62 0.92 -4.92
CA ILE A 40 7.80 -0.27 -4.06
C ILE A 40 7.25 0.06 -2.68
N LEU A 41 6.26 -0.73 -2.22
CA LEU A 41 5.74 -0.65 -0.87
C LEU A 41 6.21 -1.86 -0.07
N ASP A 42 7.09 -1.63 0.90
CA ASP A 42 7.55 -2.65 1.84
C ASP A 42 6.56 -2.76 3.00
N LEU A 43 5.80 -3.86 3.06
CA LEU A 43 4.75 -4.04 4.06
C LEU A 43 5.28 -4.27 5.48
N TRP A 44 6.59 -4.51 5.63
CA TRP A 44 7.22 -4.73 6.93
C TRP A 44 7.91 -3.49 7.48
N ASP A 45 8.20 -2.51 6.63
CA ASP A 45 8.74 -1.21 7.04
C ASP A 45 7.66 -0.11 7.03
N THR A 46 6.52 -0.34 6.37
CA THR A 46 5.40 0.61 6.34
C THR A 46 4.52 0.45 7.59
N GLU A 47 4.26 1.55 8.28
CA GLU A 47 3.26 1.60 9.35
C GLU A 47 1.84 1.54 8.76
N LEU A 48 1.33 0.32 8.59
CA LEU A 48 -0.05 0.09 8.18
C LEU A 48 -0.96 0.05 9.40
N PRO A 49 -2.04 0.85 9.45
CA PRO A 49 -2.97 0.83 10.56
C PRO A 49 -3.68 -0.53 10.64
N ALA A 50 -3.84 -1.06 11.84
CA ALA A 50 -4.66 -2.24 12.06
C ALA A 50 -6.09 -1.97 11.56
N PHE A 51 -6.67 -2.85 10.74
CA PHE A 51 -8.02 -2.64 10.21
C PHE A 51 -9.08 -3.25 11.15
N ASP A 52 -9.55 -2.45 12.10
CA ASP A 52 -10.50 -2.81 13.14
C ASP A 52 -11.95 -2.39 12.83
N GLY A 53 -12.85 -2.55 13.80
CA GLY A 53 -14.27 -2.19 13.66
C GLY A 53 -14.51 -0.71 13.41
N ASP A 54 -13.69 0.17 14.01
CA ASP A 54 -13.84 1.62 13.89
C ASP A 54 -13.47 2.08 12.48
N LYS A 55 -12.36 1.57 11.94
CA LYS A 55 -11.94 1.82 10.55
C LYS A 55 -12.90 1.23 9.53
N ALA A 56 -13.47 0.05 9.83
CA ALA A 56 -14.52 -0.53 9.01
C ALA A 56 -15.79 0.34 9.00
N ALA A 57 -16.22 0.85 10.15
CA ALA A 57 -17.36 1.75 10.26
C ALA A 57 -17.11 3.09 9.54
N ALA A 58 -15.93 3.68 9.75
CA ALA A 58 -15.50 4.91 9.09
C ALA A 58 -15.51 4.75 7.56
N LYS A 59 -14.94 3.65 7.03
CA LYS A 59 -15.02 3.31 5.60
C LYS A 59 -16.47 3.25 5.11
N MET A 60 -17.38 2.67 5.89
CA MET A 60 -18.79 2.58 5.50
C MET A 60 -19.48 3.94 5.44
N ASN A 61 -19.12 4.89 6.31
CA ASN A 61 -19.65 6.26 6.24
C ASN A 61 -19.20 6.94 4.93
N VAL A 62 -17.94 6.80 4.55
CA VAL A 62 -17.43 7.32 3.26
C VAL A 62 -18.18 6.72 2.07
N ILE A 63 -18.36 5.39 2.04
CA ILE A 63 -19.09 4.70 0.96
C ILE A 63 -20.53 5.20 0.85
N LYS A 64 -21.17 5.50 1.97
CA LYS A 64 -22.55 5.99 2.03
C LYS A 64 -22.66 7.50 1.78
N GLY A 65 -21.55 8.22 1.70
CA GLY A 65 -21.53 9.68 1.69
C GLY A 65 -22.06 10.31 2.99
N ALA A 66 -21.98 9.58 4.11
CA ALA A 66 -22.36 10.06 5.43
C ALA A 66 -21.19 10.79 6.10
N GLU A 67 -21.51 11.75 6.97
CA GLU A 67 -20.51 12.42 7.81
C GLU A 67 -19.89 11.44 8.82
N GLN A 68 -18.61 11.66 9.13
CA GLN A 68 -17.95 10.98 10.23
C GLN A 68 -18.29 11.68 11.55
N ASP A 69 -18.41 10.91 12.63
CA ASP A 69 -18.26 11.45 13.98
C ASP A 69 -16.77 11.61 14.33
N GLY A 70 -16.44 12.13 15.52
CA GLY A 70 -15.04 12.41 15.89
C GLY A 70 -14.13 11.16 15.87
N ALA A 71 -14.64 10.01 16.34
CA ALA A 71 -13.91 8.76 16.34
C ALA A 71 -13.75 8.21 14.91
N GLY A 72 -14.84 8.27 14.12
CA GLY A 72 -14.83 7.88 12.71
C GLY A 72 -13.90 8.73 11.86
N GLN A 73 -13.80 10.04 12.14
CA GLN A 73 -12.86 10.93 11.45
C GLN A 73 -11.41 10.55 11.79
N THR A 74 -11.11 10.35 13.07
CA THR A 74 -9.77 9.92 13.51
C THR A 74 -9.38 8.57 12.88
N ALA A 75 -10.29 7.59 12.89
CA ALA A 75 -10.07 6.30 12.25
C ALA A 75 -9.91 6.41 10.72
N TRP A 76 -10.65 7.33 10.08
CA TRP A 76 -10.52 7.59 8.65
C TRP A 76 -9.20 8.27 8.33
N ASP A 77 -8.75 9.22 9.14
CA ASP A 77 -7.48 9.92 8.97
C ASP A 77 -6.29 8.95 9.03
N GLU A 78 -6.33 7.95 9.91
CA GLU A 78 -5.34 6.86 9.94
C GLU A 78 -5.30 6.05 8.62
N ILE A 79 -6.47 5.74 8.04
CA ILE A 79 -6.56 5.04 6.74
C ILE A 79 -6.02 5.93 5.62
N VAL A 80 -6.38 7.22 5.61
CA VAL A 80 -5.95 8.16 4.56
C VAL A 80 -4.45 8.45 4.67
N ALA A 81 -3.87 8.51 5.87
CA ALA A 81 -2.44 8.65 6.05
C ALA A 81 -1.65 7.53 5.34
N THR A 82 -2.24 6.33 5.21
CA THR A 82 -1.63 5.22 4.46
C THR A 82 -1.53 5.51 2.95
N HIS A 83 -2.41 6.37 2.40
CA HIS A 83 -2.33 6.77 0.99
C HIS A 83 -1.11 7.65 0.69
N GLY A 84 -0.49 8.29 1.69
CA GLY A 84 0.74 9.06 1.48
C GLY A 84 1.93 8.22 1.01
N TYR A 85 1.83 6.89 1.06
CA TYR A 85 2.83 5.94 0.59
C TYR A 85 2.59 5.43 -0.85
N LEU A 86 1.53 5.92 -1.52
CA LEU A 86 1.11 5.50 -2.89
C LEU A 86 1.01 6.71 -3.83
#